data_AF-A0A956EDB9-F1
#
_entry.id   AF-A0A956EDB9-F1
#
_cell.length_a   1.000
_cell.length_b   1.000
_cell.length_c   1.000
_cell.angle_alpha   90.00
_cell.angle_beta   90.00
_cell.angle_gamma   90.00
#
_symmetry.space_group_name_H-M   'P 1'
#
loop_
_entity.id
_entity.type
_entity.pdbx_description
1 polymer ?
#
loop_
_entity_poly.entity_id
_entity_poly.type
_entity_poly.pdbx_seq_one_letter_code
_entity_poly.pdbx_strand_id
1 'polypeptide(L)'
;AIVYKRSYNVGVAVGGGKGLVVPVVRGADALSFAAIEQEIGRLAKRARDNKLTLDDLSGGTFTISNGGIYGSMLSTPILNPPQTGILGLHNIVERPVAIAGKVEIRPIMYLALTYDHRVVDGREAVQFLVRVKECIESPERLLLEV
;
A
#
# COMPACT_ATOMS: atom_id res chain seq x y z
N ALA A 1 3.21 0.72 26.35
CA ALA A 1 1.77 0.77 26.04
C ALA A 1 1.60 0.83 24.53
N ILE A 2 0.61 0.13 23.97
CA ILE A 2 0.28 0.20 22.53
C ILE A 2 -0.60 1.44 22.29
N VAL A 3 -0.30 2.21 21.25
CA VAL A 3 -1.08 3.39 20.85
C VAL A 3 -1.95 3.04 19.65
N TYR A 4 -3.25 2.89 19.86
CA TYR A 4 -4.22 2.71 18.78
C TYR A 4 -4.51 4.05 18.10
N LYS A 5 -4.25 4.12 16.80
CA LYS A 5 -4.53 5.31 15.98
C LYS A 5 -5.96 5.24 15.44
N ARG A 6 -6.70 6.36 15.51
CA ARG A 6 -8.05 6.52 14.93
C ARG A 6 -8.03 7.44 13.70
N SER A 7 -6.90 7.48 13.02
CA SER A 7 -6.67 8.28 11.82
C SER A 7 -5.98 7.41 10.79
N TYR A 8 -6.47 7.40 9.56
CA TYR A 8 -5.96 6.53 8.50
C TYR A 8 -5.06 7.34 7.57
N ASN A 9 -3.83 7.58 8.04
CA ASN A 9 -2.84 8.35 7.30
C ASN A 9 -1.89 7.39 6.58
N VAL A 10 -2.01 7.27 5.26
CA VAL A 10 -1.27 6.26 4.50
C VAL A 10 -0.05 6.90 3.84
N GLY A 11 1.12 6.44 4.24
CA GLY A 11 2.38 6.76 3.56
C GLY A 11 2.42 6.09 2.19
N VAL A 12 2.75 6.82 1.15
CA VAL A 12 2.89 6.28 -0.21
C VAL A 12 4.31 6.54 -0.68
N ALA A 13 5.08 5.48 -0.91
CA ALA A 13 6.46 5.62 -1.36
C ALA A 13 6.49 6.15 -2.80
N VAL A 14 7.19 7.27 -3.00
CA VAL A 14 7.36 7.91 -4.30
C VAL A 14 8.84 8.10 -4.61
N GLY A 15 9.22 7.84 -5.87
CA GLY A 15 10.55 8.18 -6.37
C GLY A 15 10.69 9.70 -6.47
N GLY A 16 11.53 10.30 -5.61
CA GLY A 16 11.91 11.70 -5.65
C GLY A 16 13.23 11.92 -6.39
N GLY A 17 13.52 13.17 -6.76
CA GLY A 17 14.73 13.52 -7.51
C GLY A 17 16.06 13.22 -6.78
N LYS A 18 16.03 13.03 -5.46
CA LYS A 18 17.19 12.70 -4.62
C LYS A 18 17.12 11.30 -3.97
N GLY A 19 16.14 10.47 -4.34
CA GLY A 19 15.90 9.16 -3.75
C GLY A 19 14.44 8.91 -3.39
N LEU A 20 14.18 7.81 -2.69
CA LEU A 20 12.84 7.42 -2.26
C LEU A 20 12.40 8.24 -1.05
N VAL A 21 11.19 8.79 -1.11
CA VAL A 21 10.54 9.47 0.02
C VAL A 21 9.14 8.91 0.22
N VAL A 22 8.61 9.00 1.44
CA VAL A 22 7.30 8.44 1.81
C VAL A 22 6.39 9.55 2.35
N PRO A 23 5.83 10.41 1.47
CA PRO A 23 4.82 11.37 1.88
C PRO A 23 3.52 10.68 2.30
N VAL A 24 2.71 11.39 3.08
CA VAL A 24 1.54 10.85 3.77
C VAL A 24 0.24 11.44 3.21
N VAL A 25 -0.62 10.58 2.68
CA VAL A 25 -2.02 10.91 2.39
C VAL A 25 -2.79 10.90 3.71
N ARG A 26 -3.33 12.04 4.13
CA ARG A 26 -3.99 12.18 5.43
C ARG A 26 -5.48 11.90 5.35
N GLY A 27 -6.02 11.21 6.35
CA GLY A 27 -7.45 10.91 6.46
C GLY A 27 -7.99 10.17 5.24
N ALA A 28 -7.26 9.18 4.74
CA ALA A 28 -7.56 8.46 3.50
C ALA A 28 -8.94 7.77 3.53
N ASP A 29 -9.46 7.47 4.73
CA ASP A 29 -10.80 6.93 4.96
C ASP A 29 -11.94 7.89 4.61
N ALA A 30 -11.71 9.20 4.70
CA ALA A 30 -12.71 10.22 4.41
C ALA A 30 -12.63 10.74 2.96
N LEU A 31 -11.65 10.30 2.18
CA LEU A 31 -11.42 10.74 0.82
C LEU A 31 -12.11 9.81 -0.18
N SER A 32 -12.67 10.39 -1.24
CA SER A 32 -13.08 9.61 -2.41
C SER A 32 -11.85 9.10 -3.18
N PHE A 33 -12.01 8.08 -4.03
CA PHE A 33 -10.92 7.61 -4.88
C PHE A 33 -10.29 8.72 -5.72
N ALA A 34 -11.11 9.63 -6.27
CA ALA A 34 -10.63 10.77 -7.03
C ALA A 34 -9.79 11.73 -6.16
N ALA A 35 -10.19 11.97 -4.91
CA ALA A 35 -9.44 12.81 -4.00
C ALA A 35 -8.12 12.17 -3.56
N ILE A 36 -8.10 10.83 -3.36
CA ILE A 36 -6.87 10.08 -3.08
C ILE A 36 -5.87 10.23 -4.25
N GLU A 37 -6.32 10.00 -5.48
CA GLU A 37 -5.48 10.13 -6.68
C GLU A 37 -4.93 11.56 -6.86
N GLN A 38 -5.77 12.58 -6.66
CA GLN A 38 -5.34 13.98 -6.71
C GLN A 38 -4.27 14.28 -5.65
N GLU A 39 -4.43 13.76 -4.43
CA GLU A 39 -3.49 13.99 -3.34
C GLU A 39 -2.17 13.27 -3.57
N ILE A 40 -2.18 12.02 -4.05
CA ILE A 40 -0.97 11.30 -4.46
C ILE A 40 -0.25 12.07 -5.57
N GLY A 41 -0.99 12.57 -6.58
CA GLY A 41 -0.43 13.38 -7.66
C GLY A 41 0.22 14.67 -7.15
N ARG A 42 -0.43 15.36 -6.21
CA ARG A 42 0.10 16.57 -5.54
C ARG A 42 1.42 16.26 -4.80
N LEU A 43 1.43 15.21 -3.99
CA LEU A 43 2.60 14.78 -3.21
C LEU A 43 3.75 14.32 -4.13
N ALA A 44 3.46 13.55 -5.17
CA ALA A 44 4.45 13.11 -6.14
C ALA A 44 5.08 14.28 -6.91
N LYS A 45 4.30 15.30 -7.29
CA LYS A 45 4.83 16.53 -7.90
C LYS A 45 5.75 17.26 -6.94
N ARG A 46 5.34 17.46 -5.69
CA ARG A 46 6.18 18.09 -4.65
C ARG A 46 7.46 17.30 -4.38
N ALA A 47 7.39 15.97 -4.40
CA ALA A 47 8.56 15.09 -4.23
C ALA A 47 9.58 15.29 -5.35
N ARG A 48 9.13 15.32 -6.62
CA ARG A 48 9.99 15.58 -7.77
C ARG A 48 10.62 16.98 -7.72
N ASP A 49 9.84 17.98 -7.32
CA ASP A 49 10.29 19.37 -7.21
C ASP A 49 11.14 19.64 -5.95
N ASN A 50 11.36 18.65 -5.08
CA ASN A 50 11.99 18.79 -3.75
C ASN A 50 11.30 19.83 -2.85
N LYS A 51 9.98 19.92 -2.93
CA LYS A 51 9.12 20.87 -2.18
C LYS A 51 8.27 20.19 -1.10
N LEU A 52 8.57 18.94 -0.74
CA LEU A 52 7.90 18.29 0.39
C LEU A 52 8.28 19.01 1.69
N THR A 53 7.28 19.23 2.54
CA THR A 53 7.50 19.75 3.90
C THR A 53 7.65 18.59 4.89
N LEU A 54 8.10 18.88 6.11
CA LEU A 54 8.10 17.90 7.21
C LEU A 54 6.69 17.40 7.52
N ASP A 55 5.69 18.27 7.39
CA ASP A 55 4.28 17.91 7.50
C ASP A 55 3.86 16.91 6.41
N ASP A 56 4.37 17.03 5.18
CA ASP A 56 4.04 16.04 4.14
C ASP A 56 4.63 14.65 4.46
N LEU A 57 5.68 14.55 5.31
CA LEU A 57 6.44 13.32 5.57
C LEU A 57 6.11 12.65 6.92
N SER A 58 5.32 13.29 7.77
CA SER A 58 5.14 12.87 9.17
C SER A 58 3.72 12.39 9.49
N GLY A 59 3.61 11.53 10.51
CA GLY A 59 2.30 11.10 11.04
C GLY A 59 1.57 10.04 10.23
N GLY A 60 2.27 9.31 9.36
CA GLY A 60 1.73 8.12 8.69
C GLY A 60 1.53 6.97 9.68
N THR A 61 0.44 6.21 9.49
CA THR A 61 0.04 5.07 10.33
C THR A 61 0.26 3.72 9.64
N PHE A 62 0.35 3.71 8.31
CA PHE A 62 0.65 2.54 7.49
C PHE A 62 1.39 3.02 6.23
N THR A 63 2.19 2.16 5.59
CA THR A 63 2.89 2.51 4.34
C THR A 63 2.52 1.56 3.21
N ILE A 64 2.37 2.11 2.00
CA ILE A 64 2.31 1.36 0.75
C ILE A 64 3.54 1.74 -0.08
N SER A 65 4.24 0.72 -0.60
CA SER A 65 5.39 0.89 -1.48
C SER A 65 5.21 0.06 -2.74
N ASN A 66 5.46 0.66 -3.90
CA ASN A 66 5.32 -0.02 -5.19
C ASN A 66 6.69 -0.22 -5.85
N GLY A 67 7.28 -1.41 -5.64
CA GLY A 67 8.51 -1.83 -6.32
C GLY A 67 8.26 -2.36 -7.74
N GLY A 68 6.99 -2.57 -8.11
CA GLY A 68 6.59 -3.05 -9.42
C GLY A 68 6.98 -2.12 -10.56
N ILE A 69 7.11 -0.82 -10.29
CA ILE A 69 7.60 0.19 -11.25
C ILE A 69 9.03 -0.11 -11.74
N TYR A 70 9.81 -0.86 -10.96
CA TYR A 70 11.17 -1.29 -11.29
C TYR A 70 11.24 -2.76 -11.72
N GLY A 71 10.09 -3.40 -11.95
CA GLY A 71 10.02 -4.81 -12.37
C GLY A 71 10.22 -5.82 -11.23
N SER A 72 10.17 -5.40 -9.96
CA SER A 72 10.28 -6.31 -8.82
C SER A 72 9.12 -7.31 -8.83
N MET A 73 9.44 -8.61 -8.77
CA MET A 73 8.45 -9.68 -8.72
C MET A 73 7.87 -9.89 -7.31
N LEU A 74 8.74 -9.93 -6.31
CA LEU A 74 8.40 -10.12 -4.90
C LEU A 74 9.60 -9.63 -4.08
N SER A 75 9.33 -8.97 -2.96
CA SER A 75 10.35 -8.47 -2.04
C SER A 75 9.80 -8.42 -0.61
N THR A 76 10.70 -8.23 0.36
CA THR A 76 10.36 -8.06 1.78
C THR A 76 10.48 -6.59 2.15
N PRO A 77 9.40 -5.80 2.07
CA PRO A 77 9.45 -4.37 2.36
C PRO A 77 9.82 -4.12 3.82
N ILE A 78 10.70 -3.16 4.09
CA ILE A 78 11.09 -2.80 5.45
C ILE A 78 10.04 -1.88 6.08
N LEU A 79 9.70 -2.12 7.36
CA LEU A 79 8.84 -1.23 8.13
C LEU A 79 9.41 0.20 8.13
N ASN A 80 8.52 1.20 8.15
CA ASN A 80 8.88 2.59 8.32
C ASN A 80 8.53 3.03 9.77
N PRO A 81 9.47 2.98 10.73
CA PRO A 81 9.16 3.28 12.13
C PRO A 81 8.57 4.70 12.27
N PRO A 82 7.58 4.90 13.14
CA PRO A 82 7.09 3.98 14.18
C PRO A 82 5.92 3.08 13.73
N GLN A 83 5.70 2.88 12.42
CA GLN A 83 4.57 2.09 11.92
C GLN A 83 4.77 0.59 12.14
N THR A 84 3.65 -0.12 12.24
CA THR A 84 3.61 -1.56 12.53
C THR A 84 3.33 -2.42 11.30
N GLY A 85 3.14 -1.81 10.12
CA GLY A 85 2.84 -2.53 8.89
C GLY A 85 3.22 -1.74 7.63
N ILE A 86 3.64 -2.47 6.60
CA ILE A 86 3.89 -1.96 5.25
C ILE A 86 3.43 -2.97 4.20
N LEU A 87 2.72 -2.48 3.19
CA LEU A 87 2.30 -3.26 2.01
C LEU A 87 3.22 -2.97 0.82
N GLY A 88 3.86 -4.02 0.31
CA GLY A 88 4.65 -4.00 -0.92
C GLY A 88 3.81 -4.46 -2.12
N LEU A 89 3.66 -3.58 -3.10
CA LEU A 89 3.13 -3.88 -4.42
C LEU A 89 4.29 -4.22 -5.38
N HIS A 90 4.02 -5.12 -6.31
CA HIS A 90 5.01 -5.67 -7.24
C HIS A 90 4.52 -5.55 -8.68
N ASN A 91 5.32 -6.02 -9.63
CA ASN A 91 4.95 -5.94 -11.03
C ASN A 91 3.70 -6.80 -11.32
N ILE A 92 2.96 -6.39 -12.34
CA ILE A 92 1.85 -7.16 -12.90
C ILE A 92 2.42 -7.90 -14.10
N VAL A 93 2.34 -9.22 -14.09
CA VAL A 93 2.82 -10.07 -15.18
C VAL A 93 1.79 -11.14 -15.51
N GLU A 94 1.65 -11.45 -16.80
CA GLU A 94 0.78 -12.54 -17.26
C GLU A 94 1.30 -13.88 -16.74
N ARG A 95 0.44 -14.63 -16.03
CA ARG A 95 0.76 -15.96 -15.51
C ARG A 95 -0.37 -16.95 -15.79
N PRO A 96 -0.04 -18.21 -16.11
CA PRO A 96 -1.04 -19.28 -16.14
C PRO A 96 -1.52 -19.58 -14.71
N VAL A 97 -2.82 -19.54 -14.50
CA VAL A 97 -3.48 -19.84 -13.22
C VAL A 97 -4.66 -20.78 -13.45
N ALA A 98 -4.99 -21.59 -12.44
CA ALA A 98 -6.15 -22.47 -12.49
C ALA A 98 -7.42 -21.70 -12.06
N ILE A 99 -8.42 -21.63 -12.93
CA ILE A 99 -9.74 -21.06 -12.66
C ILE A 99 -10.79 -22.09 -13.04
N ALA A 100 -11.62 -22.51 -12.07
CA ALA A 100 -12.66 -23.52 -12.27
C ALA A 100 -12.17 -24.79 -13.01
N GLY A 101 -10.95 -25.25 -12.66
CA GLY A 101 -10.34 -26.45 -13.25
C GLY A 101 -9.70 -26.26 -14.64
N LYS A 102 -9.66 -25.04 -15.17
CA LYS A 102 -9.01 -24.71 -16.45
C LYS A 102 -7.78 -23.84 -16.23
N VAL A 103 -6.76 -24.00 -17.08
CA VAL A 103 -5.61 -23.08 -17.10
C VAL A 103 -6.00 -21.86 -17.92
N GLU A 104 -5.98 -20.70 -17.29
CA GLU A 104 -6.21 -19.41 -17.91
C GLU A 104 -5.02 -18.49 -17.65
N ILE A 105 -4.66 -17.66 -18.64
CA ILE A 105 -3.65 -16.63 -18.43
C ILE A 105 -4.33 -15.41 -17.82
N ARG A 106 -3.74 -14.88 -16.73
CA ARG A 106 -4.22 -13.68 -16.04
C ARG A 106 -3.08 -12.73 -15.71
N PRO A 107 -3.35 -11.42 -15.62
CA PRO A 107 -2.44 -10.46 -15.01
C PRO A 107 -2.38 -10.72 -13.51
N ILE A 108 -1.21 -11.13 -13.00
CA ILE A 108 -1.00 -11.46 -11.59
C ILE A 108 0.06 -10.54 -10.98
N MET A 109 -0.22 -10.06 -9.78
CA MET A 109 0.70 -9.31 -8.92
C MET A 109 0.86 -10.04 -7.58
N TYR A 110 2.09 -10.14 -7.09
CA TYR A 110 2.33 -10.55 -5.71
C TYR A 110 2.19 -9.38 -4.75
N LEU A 111 1.57 -9.62 -3.60
CA LEU A 111 1.52 -8.69 -2.48
C LEU A 111 2.42 -9.19 -1.35
N ALA A 112 3.19 -8.30 -0.73
CA ALA A 112 3.98 -8.63 0.46
C ALA A 112 3.58 -7.71 1.62
N LEU A 113 3.13 -8.30 2.73
CA LEU A 113 2.89 -7.57 3.97
C LEU A 113 4.02 -7.85 4.94
N THR A 114 4.74 -6.81 5.35
CA THR A 114 5.64 -6.88 6.51
C THR A 114 4.98 -6.20 7.68
N TYR A 115 5.01 -6.84 8.84
CA TYR A 115 4.34 -6.40 10.05
C TYR A 115 5.21 -6.63 11.29
N ASP A 116 5.01 -5.81 12.31
CA ASP A 116 5.68 -5.97 13.60
C ASP A 116 4.98 -7.06 14.41
N HIS A 117 5.58 -8.25 14.47
CA HIS A 117 5.02 -9.43 15.13
C HIS A 117 4.91 -9.28 16.66
N ARG A 118 5.48 -8.22 17.25
CA ARG A 118 5.27 -7.86 18.66
C ARG A 118 3.90 -7.24 18.92
N VAL A 119 3.24 -6.76 17.86
CA VAL A 119 1.96 -6.03 17.93
C VAL A 119 0.85 -6.75 17.16
N VAL A 120 1.17 -7.36 16.02
CA VAL A 120 0.21 -8.01 15.12
C VAL A 120 0.47 -9.51 15.09
N ASP A 121 -0.56 -10.32 15.29
CA ASP A 121 -0.46 -11.78 15.17
C ASP A 121 -0.48 -12.24 13.70
N GLY A 122 0.09 -13.41 13.42
CA GLY A 122 0.12 -14.00 12.09
C GLY A 122 -1.27 -14.18 11.48
N ARG A 123 -2.28 -14.55 12.27
CA ARG A 123 -3.66 -14.65 11.79
C ARG A 123 -4.20 -13.31 11.30
N GLU A 124 -4.00 -12.24 12.07
CA GLU A 124 -4.49 -10.90 11.75
C GLU A 124 -3.82 -10.37 10.48
N ALA A 125 -2.50 -10.55 10.36
CA ALA A 125 -1.74 -10.16 9.18
C ALA A 125 -2.22 -10.89 7.91
N VAL A 126 -2.46 -12.21 8.00
CA VAL A 126 -2.97 -13.00 6.87
C VAL A 126 -4.37 -12.56 6.49
N GLN A 127 -5.27 -12.40 7.46
CA GLN A 127 -6.65 -11.96 7.19
C GLN A 127 -6.70 -10.55 6.58
N PHE A 128 -5.84 -9.63 7.04
CA PHE A 128 -5.70 -8.31 6.43
C PHE A 128 -5.28 -8.41 4.96
N LEU A 129 -4.24 -9.20 4.65
CA LEU A 129 -3.74 -9.33 3.28
C LEU A 129 -4.75 -10.02 2.35
N VAL A 130 -5.48 -11.03 2.85
CA VAL A 130 -6.58 -11.68 2.12
C VAL A 130 -7.68 -10.67 1.83
N ARG A 131 -8.07 -9.83 2.80
CA ARG A 131 -9.08 -8.80 2.58
C ARG A 131 -8.66 -7.80 1.50
N VAL A 132 -7.40 -7.35 1.53
CA VAL A 132 -6.85 -6.46 0.50
C VAL A 132 -6.91 -7.12 -0.88
N LYS A 133 -6.48 -8.39 -1.00
CA LYS A 133 -6.58 -9.18 -2.24
C LYS A 133 -8.02 -9.20 -2.76
N GLU A 134 -8.98 -9.57 -1.92
CA GLU A 134 -10.39 -9.69 -2.31
C GLU A 134 -10.99 -8.36 -2.79
N CYS A 135 -10.67 -7.25 -2.11
CA CYS A 135 -11.12 -5.92 -2.54
C CYS A 135 -10.49 -5.49 -3.88
N ILE A 136 -9.28 -5.94 -4.20
CA ILE A 136 -8.63 -5.66 -5.49
C ILE A 136 -9.21 -6.54 -6.60
N GLU A 137 -9.44 -7.82 -6.32
CA GLU A 137 -10.01 -8.77 -7.29
C GLU A 137 -11.50 -8.53 -7.56
N SER A 138 -12.23 -7.90 -6.64
CA SER A 138 -13.66 -7.57 -6.77
C SER A 138 -13.98 -6.23 -6.08
N PRO A 139 -13.68 -5.08 -6.72
CA PRO A 139 -13.82 -3.74 -6.14
C PRO A 139 -15.23 -3.38 -5.66
N GLU A 140 -16.27 -3.98 -6.24
CA GLU A 140 -17.67 -3.82 -5.82
C GLU A 140 -17.90 -4.17 -4.34
N ARG A 141 -17.04 -5.02 -3.75
CA ARG A 141 -17.04 -5.33 -2.32
C ARG A 141 -16.82 -4.09 -1.44
N LEU A 142 -16.08 -3.10 -1.93
CA LEU A 142 -15.86 -1.84 -1.22
C LEU A 142 -17.16 -1.00 -1.13
N LEU A 143 -18.05 -1.11 -2.12
CA LEU A 143 -19.34 -0.42 -2.12
C LEU A 143 -20.37 -1.13 -1.24
N LEU A 144 -20.28 -2.45 -1.15
CA LEU A 144 -21.21 -3.28 -0.40
C LEU A 144 -20.80 -3.47 1.08
N GLU A 145 -19.62 -2.96 1.48
CA GLU A 145 -19.04 -3.12 2.83
C GLU A 145 -18.93 -4.59 3.30
N VAL A 146 -18.77 -5.54 2.36
CA VAL A 146 -18.67 -7.00 2.61
C VAL A 146 -17.39 -7.61 2.08
#